data_AF-A0A956QBW9-F1
#
_entry.id   AF-A0A956QBW9-F1
#
_cell.length_a   1.000
_cell.length_b   1.000
_cell.length_c   1.000
_cell.angle_alpha   90.00
_cell.angle_beta   90.00
_cell.angle_gamma   90.00
#
_symmetry.space_group_name_H-M   'P 1'
#
loop_
_entity.id
_entity.type
_entity.pdbx_description
1 polymer ?
#
loop_
_entity_poly.entity_id
_entity_poly.type
_entity_poly.pdbx_seq_one_letter_code
_entity_poly.pdbx_strand_id
1 'polypeptide(L)'
;NFLDSFKQAWGLDPDRNPQTIRGLLALGRHCLEHPEFEPDLTRAAERLASRVTDIYQQGQCELEQAQRVDPELMEHLLGSQQAYQEILEALAQLAPPLDELDETLENLEAGADLLAAHQRVILAWNDQAACPACGSHGKPGQLCGPCQAYRVYQDPNPPDIPAVELGDAYFDLHQACRGLATGQANLAALEGAIETLASALWQINNLARRNPGQAGLRQALAESFEGLDRLGQFTNSFAVADLNAGWLVVSQAGLKLESLSLQAGQ
;
A
#
# COMPACT_ATOMS: atom_id res chain seq x y z
N ASN A 1 1.86 10.07 -9.81
CA ASN A 1 2.04 9.12 -8.71
C ASN A 1 1.63 9.86 -7.45
N PHE A 2 0.53 9.46 -6.82
CA PHE A 2 0.03 10.01 -5.56
C PHE A 2 1.15 10.38 -4.59
N LEU A 3 2.05 9.43 -4.37
CA LEU A 3 3.10 9.53 -3.38
C LEU A 3 4.06 10.67 -3.70
N ASP A 4 4.35 10.88 -4.99
CA ASP A 4 5.19 11.98 -5.46
C ASP A 4 4.45 13.33 -5.39
N SER A 5 3.15 13.35 -5.72
CA SER A 5 2.29 14.54 -5.64
C SER A 5 2.03 14.96 -4.19
N PHE A 6 1.81 14.00 -3.30
CA PHE A 6 1.64 14.20 -1.86
C PHE A 6 2.96 14.61 -1.21
N LYS A 7 4.09 13.99 -1.55
CA LYS A 7 5.42 14.43 -1.08
C LYS A 7 5.78 15.85 -1.56
N GLN A 8 5.44 16.19 -2.81
CA GLN A 8 5.61 17.55 -3.33
C GLN A 8 4.71 18.57 -2.62
N ALA A 9 3.47 18.19 -2.35
CA ALA A 9 2.50 19.02 -1.63
C ALA A 9 2.83 19.15 -0.12
N TRP A 10 3.42 18.11 0.47
CA TRP A 10 3.89 18.08 1.85
C TRP A 10 5.04 19.06 2.07
N GLY A 11 5.97 19.11 1.11
CA GLY A 11 7.21 19.88 1.21
C GLY A 11 8.26 19.09 1.99
N LEU A 12 9.17 18.45 1.27
CA LEU A 12 10.31 17.75 1.87
C LEU A 12 11.37 18.73 2.43
N ASP A 13 11.46 19.94 1.88
CA ASP A 13 12.37 20.99 2.33
C ASP A 13 11.74 21.86 3.44
N PRO A 14 12.51 22.28 4.47
CA PRO A 14 12.05 23.14 5.56
C PRO A 14 11.84 24.61 5.16
N ASP A 15 11.90 24.94 3.88
CA ASP A 15 11.73 26.31 3.41
C ASP A 15 10.28 26.79 3.52
N ARG A 16 10.12 28.10 3.77
CA ARG A 16 8.86 28.85 3.93
C ARG A 16 8.02 28.91 2.64
N ASN A 17 7.90 27.81 1.90
CA ASN A 17 7.13 27.76 0.66
C ASN A 17 5.63 27.69 0.99
N PRO A 18 4.86 28.78 0.79
CA PRO A 18 3.43 28.83 1.13
C PRO A 18 2.58 27.95 0.19
N GLN A 19 3.19 27.22 -0.73
CA GLN A 19 2.54 26.25 -1.60
C GLN A 19 2.57 24.83 -1.03
N THR A 20 3.21 24.62 0.13
CA THR A 20 3.40 23.31 0.78
C THR A 20 2.82 23.29 2.20
N ILE A 21 2.37 22.13 2.69
CA ILE A 21 1.79 22.02 4.04
C ILE A 21 2.76 22.50 5.14
N ARG A 22 4.05 22.15 5.04
CA ARG A 22 5.07 22.63 6.00
C ARG A 22 5.33 24.13 5.92
N GLY A 23 5.40 24.71 4.73
CA GLY A 23 5.61 26.16 4.59
C GLY A 23 4.38 26.96 5.03
N LEU A 24 3.19 26.38 4.91
CA LEU A 24 1.94 26.92 5.43
C LEU A 24 1.90 26.91 6.97
N LEU A 25 2.40 25.85 7.62
CA LEU A 25 2.60 25.83 9.08
C LEU A 25 3.60 26.90 9.55
N ALA A 26 4.71 27.04 8.84
CA ALA A 26 5.71 28.05 9.14
C ALA A 26 5.12 29.47 9.03
N LEU A 27 4.24 29.69 8.05
CA LEU A 27 3.52 30.96 7.88
C LEU A 27 2.55 31.20 9.05
N GLY A 28 1.70 30.23 9.39
CA GLY A 28 0.74 30.36 10.49
C GLY A 28 1.40 30.66 11.84
N ARG A 29 2.50 29.96 12.17
CA ARG A 29 3.30 30.24 13.38
C ARG A 29 3.93 31.64 13.32
N HIS A 30 4.47 32.03 12.17
CA HIS A 30 5.05 33.36 12.00
C HIS A 30 4.00 34.47 12.21
N CYS A 31 2.77 34.29 11.72
CA CYS A 31 1.70 35.26 11.91
C CYS A 31 1.22 35.33 13.37
N LEU A 32 1.19 34.21 14.10
CA LEU A 32 0.88 34.20 15.54
C LEU A 32 1.96 34.91 16.37
N GLU A 33 3.22 34.72 16.00
CA GLU A 33 4.37 35.34 16.65
C GLU A 33 4.52 36.83 16.29
N HIS A 34 3.98 37.23 15.13
CA HIS A 34 4.09 38.57 14.55
C HIS A 34 2.75 39.07 13.97
N PRO A 35 1.73 39.30 14.81
CA PRO A 35 0.38 39.69 14.37
C PRO A 35 0.34 41.01 13.58
N GLU A 36 1.40 41.83 13.65
CA GLU A 36 1.57 43.08 12.90
C GLU A 36 1.99 42.91 11.42
N PHE A 37 2.35 41.71 10.96
CA PHE A 37 2.95 41.49 9.63
C PHE A 37 1.97 41.05 8.52
N GLU A 38 0.76 40.61 8.83
CA GLU A 38 -0.11 39.97 7.85
C GLU A 38 -1.52 40.60 7.82
N PRO A 39 -1.83 41.49 6.85
CA PRO A 39 -3.08 42.26 6.83
C PRO A 39 -4.33 41.46 6.39
N ASP A 40 -4.18 40.20 5.97
CA ASP A 40 -5.30 39.37 5.46
C ASP A 40 -5.09 37.88 5.79
N LEU A 41 -4.89 37.61 7.09
CA LEU A 41 -4.71 36.28 7.69
C LEU A 41 -5.84 35.31 7.32
N THR A 42 -7.07 35.81 7.28
CA THR A 42 -8.27 35.06 6.87
C THR A 42 -8.12 34.49 5.47
N ARG A 43 -7.74 35.33 4.49
CA ARG A 43 -7.61 34.91 3.09
C ARG A 43 -6.38 34.05 2.84
N ALA A 44 -5.38 34.13 3.71
CA ALA A 44 -4.27 33.17 3.72
C ALA A 44 -4.77 31.80 4.21
N ALA A 45 -5.58 31.77 5.28
CA ALA A 45 -6.18 30.56 5.85
C ALA A 45 -7.16 29.86 4.89
N GLU A 46 -8.03 30.61 4.20
CA GLU A 46 -8.94 30.08 3.17
C GLU A 46 -8.18 29.37 2.04
N ARG A 47 -7.13 30.02 1.53
CA ARG A 47 -6.28 29.44 0.48
C ARG A 47 -5.56 28.19 0.97
N LEU A 48 -5.23 28.15 2.25
CA LEU A 48 -4.60 27.01 2.93
C LEU A 48 -5.57 25.83 3.03
N ALA A 49 -6.78 26.08 3.51
CA ALA A 49 -7.87 25.10 3.65
C ALA A 49 -8.23 24.46 2.29
N SER A 50 -8.41 25.29 1.27
CA SER A 50 -8.70 24.83 -0.10
C SER A 50 -7.57 23.98 -0.66
N ARG A 51 -6.31 24.40 -0.48
CA ARG A 51 -5.15 23.67 -1.00
C ARG A 51 -5.05 22.27 -0.42
N VAL A 52 -5.25 22.12 0.89
CA VAL A 52 -5.16 20.81 1.52
C VAL A 52 -6.37 19.94 1.15
N THR A 53 -7.55 20.54 1.02
CA THR A 53 -8.73 19.85 0.51
C THR A 53 -8.49 19.28 -0.90
N ASP A 54 -7.85 20.04 -1.79
CA ASP A 54 -7.54 19.60 -3.16
C ASP A 54 -6.51 18.44 -3.18
N ILE A 55 -5.45 18.56 -2.37
CA ILE A 55 -4.45 17.49 -2.19
C ILE A 55 -5.13 16.21 -1.67
N TYR A 56 -6.09 16.38 -0.76
CA TYR A 56 -6.84 15.29 -0.18
C TYR A 56 -7.79 14.62 -1.18
N GLN A 57 -8.59 15.40 -1.93
CA GLN A 57 -9.49 14.86 -2.95
C GLN A 57 -8.73 14.14 -4.06
N GLN A 58 -7.57 14.66 -4.46
CA GLN A 58 -6.67 13.95 -5.37
C GLN A 58 -6.16 12.64 -4.76
N GLY A 59 -5.85 12.65 -3.46
CA GLY A 59 -5.38 11.46 -2.74
C GLY A 59 -6.44 10.42 -2.40
N GLN A 60 -7.70 10.82 -2.26
CA GLN A 60 -8.80 9.92 -1.89
C GLN A 60 -8.98 8.80 -2.92
N CYS A 61 -8.99 9.15 -4.20
CA CYS A 61 -9.15 8.19 -5.29
C CYS A 61 -8.00 7.17 -5.32
N GLU A 62 -6.78 7.61 -4.99
CA GLU A 62 -5.59 6.77 -4.97
C GLU A 62 -5.43 5.98 -3.65
N LEU A 63 -5.90 6.49 -2.50
CA LEU A 63 -5.97 5.77 -1.21
C LEU A 63 -7.05 4.68 -1.22
N GLU A 64 -8.21 4.94 -1.83
CA GLU A 64 -9.25 3.93 -2.07
C GLU A 64 -8.78 2.84 -3.04
N GLN A 65 -7.81 3.15 -3.90
CA GLN A 65 -7.17 2.21 -4.82
C GLN A 65 -5.87 1.60 -4.27
N ALA A 66 -5.29 2.15 -3.20
CA ALA A 66 -4.01 1.72 -2.66
C ALA A 66 -4.17 0.47 -1.80
N GLN A 67 -3.60 -0.64 -2.28
CA GLN A 67 -3.61 -1.96 -1.62
C GLN A 67 -2.73 -2.01 -0.35
N ARG A 68 -1.87 -1.00 -0.13
CA ARG A 68 -0.98 -0.89 1.04
C ARG A 68 -0.66 0.58 1.29
N VAL A 69 -0.80 1.04 2.53
CA VAL A 69 -0.29 2.35 2.95
C VAL A 69 1.15 2.16 3.40
N ASP A 70 2.10 2.69 2.62
CA ASP A 70 3.52 2.71 2.96
C ASP A 70 3.73 3.36 4.35
N PRO A 71 4.61 2.84 5.23
CA PRO A 71 4.99 3.52 6.48
C PRO A 71 5.33 5.01 6.31
N GLU A 72 5.98 5.39 5.21
CA GLU A 72 6.31 6.78 4.90
C GLU A 72 5.04 7.61 4.61
N LEU A 73 4.05 7.01 3.93
CA LEU A 73 2.75 7.64 3.68
C LEU A 73 1.95 7.80 4.99
N MET A 74 2.06 6.85 5.91
CA MET A 74 1.47 6.96 7.25
C MET A 74 2.05 8.14 8.03
N GLU A 75 3.38 8.29 8.03
CA GLU A 75 4.05 9.40 8.71
C GLU A 75 3.61 10.74 8.13
N HIS A 76 3.48 10.84 6.81
CA HIS A 76 2.99 12.05 6.16
C HIS A 76 1.50 12.33 6.46
N LEU A 77 0.63 11.30 6.52
CA LEU A 77 -0.77 11.46 6.91
C LEU A 77 -0.92 11.94 8.36
N LEU A 78 -0.15 11.35 9.29
CA LEU A 78 -0.11 11.76 10.70
C LEU A 78 0.42 13.19 10.85
N GLY A 79 1.48 13.52 10.13
CA GLY A 79 1.99 14.89 10.05
C GLY A 79 0.92 15.86 9.53
N SER A 80 0.14 15.46 8.52
CA SER A 80 -0.88 16.31 7.88
C SER A 80 -2.03 16.63 8.83
N GLN A 81 -2.46 15.64 9.60
CA GLN A 81 -3.47 15.83 10.63
C GLN A 81 -3.00 16.75 11.75
N GLN A 82 -1.78 16.53 12.25
CA GLN A 82 -1.19 17.38 13.27
C GLN A 82 -1.06 18.82 12.77
N ALA A 83 -0.65 18.99 11.52
CA ALA A 83 -0.60 20.30 10.86
C ALA A 83 -1.98 20.98 10.84
N TYR A 84 -3.02 20.23 10.51
CA TYR A 84 -4.40 20.72 10.49
C TYR A 84 -4.88 21.23 11.85
N GLN A 85 -4.61 20.46 12.91
CA GLN A 85 -4.96 20.83 14.28
C GLN A 85 -4.22 22.10 14.71
N GLU A 86 -2.93 22.19 14.42
CA GLU A 86 -2.14 23.39 14.75
C GLU A 86 -2.65 24.65 14.03
N ILE A 87 -3.10 24.52 12.78
CA ILE A 87 -3.69 25.64 12.01
C ILE A 87 -5.05 26.05 12.59
N LEU A 88 -5.90 25.09 12.92
CA LEU A 88 -7.20 25.36 13.56
C LEU A 88 -7.02 26.07 14.90
N GLU A 89 -6.08 25.60 15.73
CA GLU A 89 -5.74 26.23 17.00
C GLU A 89 -5.19 27.66 16.81
N ALA A 90 -4.37 27.88 15.79
CA ALA A 90 -3.85 29.20 15.44
C ALA A 90 -4.96 30.16 15.00
N LEU A 91 -5.86 29.70 14.13
CA LEU A 91 -6.98 30.50 13.62
C LEU A 91 -8.00 30.83 14.70
N ALA A 92 -8.25 29.91 15.64
CA ALA A 92 -9.12 30.15 16.79
C ALA A 92 -8.54 31.19 17.78
N GLN A 93 -7.20 31.34 17.82
CA GLN A 93 -6.52 32.33 18.65
C GLN A 93 -6.47 33.71 18.00
N LEU A 94 -6.50 33.76 16.66
CA LEU A 94 -6.73 35.01 15.95
C LEU A 94 -8.17 35.42 16.23
N ALA A 95 -8.36 36.62 16.76
CA ALA A 95 -9.69 37.17 17.04
C ALA A 95 -10.12 38.17 15.95
N PRO A 96 -10.64 37.76 14.78
CA PRO A 96 -11.41 38.65 13.90
C PRO A 96 -12.91 38.57 14.18
N PRO A 97 -13.74 39.41 13.52
CA PRO A 97 -15.19 39.32 13.61
C PRO A 97 -15.64 37.93 13.14
N LEU A 98 -16.36 37.22 14.02
CA LEU A 98 -16.78 35.82 13.87
C LEU A 98 -17.44 35.52 12.51
N ASP A 99 -18.18 36.48 11.96
CA ASP A 99 -19.02 36.29 10.78
C ASP A 99 -18.24 36.01 9.46
N GLU A 100 -16.96 36.39 9.35
CA GLU A 100 -16.14 36.15 8.13
C GLU A 100 -15.24 34.90 8.23
N LEU A 101 -15.08 34.35 9.43
CA LEU A 101 -14.23 33.18 9.68
C LEU A 101 -15.01 31.88 9.82
N ASP A 102 -16.32 31.95 10.12
CA ASP A 102 -17.16 30.77 10.35
C ASP A 102 -17.12 29.77 9.19
N GLU A 103 -17.30 30.21 7.94
CA GLU A 103 -17.26 29.31 6.77
C GLU A 103 -15.86 28.69 6.56
N THR A 104 -14.80 29.44 6.87
CA THR A 104 -13.41 28.95 6.75
C THR A 104 -13.09 27.93 7.83
N LEU A 105 -13.53 28.18 9.07
CA LEU A 105 -13.40 27.27 10.20
C LEU A 105 -14.21 26.00 9.98
N GLU A 106 -15.46 26.10 9.54
CA GLU A 106 -16.31 24.93 9.20
C GLU A 106 -15.66 24.04 8.13
N ASN A 107 -15.09 24.63 7.07
CA ASN A 107 -14.41 23.88 6.03
C ASN A 107 -13.11 23.20 6.53
N LEU A 108 -12.36 23.86 7.42
CA LEU A 108 -11.18 23.27 8.04
C LEU A 108 -11.53 22.16 9.04
N GLU A 109 -12.57 22.35 9.85
CA GLU A 109 -13.07 21.32 10.77
C GLU A 109 -13.58 20.10 10.00
N ALA A 110 -14.35 20.31 8.91
CA ALA A 110 -14.79 19.24 8.03
C ALA A 110 -13.60 18.47 7.42
N GLY A 111 -12.55 19.18 7.00
CA GLY A 111 -11.31 18.56 6.52
C GLY A 111 -10.58 17.75 7.59
N ALA A 112 -10.51 18.27 8.83
CA ALA A 112 -9.89 17.59 9.96
C ALA A 112 -10.63 16.30 10.35
N ASP A 113 -11.97 16.37 10.42
CA ASP A 113 -12.83 15.22 10.73
C ASP A 113 -12.71 14.12 9.68
N LEU A 114 -12.62 14.51 8.42
CA LEU A 114 -12.46 13.59 7.31
C LEU A 114 -11.08 12.91 7.37
N LEU A 115 -9.99 13.66 7.58
CA LEU A 115 -8.65 13.12 7.85
C LEU A 115 -8.65 12.14 9.04
N ALA A 116 -9.33 12.48 10.14
CA ALA A 116 -9.43 11.62 11.32
C ALA A 116 -10.28 10.36 11.07
N ALA A 117 -11.30 10.43 10.22
CA ALA A 117 -12.09 9.27 9.79
C ALA A 117 -11.25 8.32 8.95
N HIS A 118 -10.47 8.84 8.00
CA HIS A 118 -9.60 8.03 7.15
C HIS A 118 -8.40 7.45 7.89
N GLN A 119 -7.81 8.21 8.82
CA GLN A 119 -6.81 7.69 9.74
C GLN A 119 -7.36 6.50 10.53
N ARG A 120 -8.60 6.59 11.04
CA ARG A 120 -9.23 5.46 11.75
C ARG A 120 -9.39 4.23 10.85
N VAL A 121 -9.77 4.41 9.59
CA VAL A 121 -9.86 3.32 8.61
C VAL A 121 -8.48 2.72 8.33
N ILE A 122 -7.48 3.55 8.09
CA ILE A 122 -6.11 3.15 7.78
C ILE A 122 -5.41 2.47 8.98
N LEU A 123 -5.58 3.00 10.19
CA LEU A 123 -5.08 2.40 11.43
C LEU A 123 -5.82 1.10 11.76
N ALA A 124 -7.13 1.04 11.56
CA ALA A 124 -7.90 -0.20 11.72
C ALA A 124 -7.45 -1.27 10.70
N TRP A 125 -7.05 -0.87 9.50
CA TRP A 125 -6.48 -1.76 8.49
C TRP A 125 -5.06 -2.23 8.83
N ASN A 126 -4.22 -1.37 9.42
CA ASN A 126 -2.82 -1.72 9.72
C ASN A 126 -2.62 -2.52 11.01
N ASP A 127 -3.53 -2.42 11.99
CA ASP A 127 -3.31 -3.06 13.30
C ASP A 127 -3.91 -4.46 13.46
N GLN A 128 -4.73 -4.94 12.53
CA GLN A 128 -5.43 -6.22 12.74
C GLN A 128 -5.42 -7.13 11.51
N ALA A 129 -4.55 -8.13 11.58
CA ALA A 129 -4.67 -9.30 10.72
C ALA A 129 -5.98 -10.04 11.05
N ALA A 130 -6.69 -10.47 10.02
CA ALA A 130 -7.94 -11.20 10.16
C ALA A 130 -7.76 -12.65 9.71
N CYS A 131 -8.49 -13.55 10.36
CA CYS A 131 -8.64 -14.92 9.88
C CYS A 131 -9.40 -14.89 8.55
N PRO A 132 -8.83 -15.38 7.43
CA PRO A 132 -9.54 -15.34 6.16
C PRO A 132 -10.82 -16.19 6.13
N ALA A 133 -10.89 -17.23 6.97
CA ALA A 133 -12.03 -18.14 7.00
C ALA A 133 -13.24 -17.60 7.79
N CYS A 134 -13.02 -16.80 8.83
CA CYS A 134 -14.10 -16.37 9.74
C CYS A 134 -14.08 -14.89 10.13
N GLY A 135 -13.10 -14.11 9.65
CA GLY A 135 -12.96 -12.69 9.93
C GLY A 135 -12.48 -12.35 11.35
N SER A 136 -12.15 -13.32 12.20
CA SER A 136 -11.70 -13.02 13.55
C SER A 136 -10.33 -12.33 13.55
N HIS A 137 -10.24 -11.18 14.21
CA HIS A 137 -9.01 -10.40 14.29
C HIS A 137 -7.99 -10.97 15.28
N GLY A 138 -6.73 -10.55 15.15
CA GLY A 138 -5.63 -10.89 16.04
C GLY A 138 -4.28 -10.51 15.44
N LYS A 139 -3.19 -11.03 16.02
CA LYS A 139 -1.85 -10.76 15.51
C LYS A 139 -1.60 -11.48 14.17
N PRO A 140 -0.88 -10.86 13.23
CA PRO A 140 -0.47 -11.52 11.98
C PRO A 140 0.37 -12.75 12.28
N GLY A 141 0.24 -13.77 11.43
CA GLY A 141 0.98 -15.02 11.57
C GLY A 141 0.57 -15.89 12.76
N GLN A 142 -0.41 -15.46 13.58
CA GLN A 142 -0.98 -16.33 14.60
C GLN A 142 -2.14 -17.15 14.03
N LEU A 143 -2.25 -18.39 14.50
CA LEU A 143 -3.39 -19.24 14.19
C LEU A 143 -4.66 -18.69 14.83
N CYS A 144 -5.73 -18.69 14.05
CA CYS A 144 -7.09 -18.50 14.52
C CYS A 144 -7.51 -19.70 15.38
N GLY A 145 -7.96 -19.48 16.62
CA GLY A 145 -8.36 -20.57 17.51
C GLY A 145 -9.45 -21.48 16.91
N PRO A 146 -10.57 -20.92 16.41
CA PRO A 146 -11.63 -21.70 15.77
C PRO A 146 -11.25 -22.36 14.44
N CYS A 147 -10.61 -21.62 13.52
CA CYS A 147 -10.39 -22.08 12.15
C CYS A 147 -9.05 -22.76 11.92
N GLN A 148 -8.10 -22.59 12.86
CA GLN A 148 -6.69 -23.00 12.71
C GLN A 148 -6.02 -22.44 11.44
N ALA A 149 -6.59 -21.37 10.85
CA ALA A 149 -6.01 -20.64 9.73
C ALA A 149 -5.12 -19.51 10.25
N TYR A 150 -4.05 -19.20 9.52
CA TYR A 150 -3.21 -18.05 9.83
C TYR A 150 -4.00 -16.75 9.66
N ARG A 151 -3.86 -15.83 10.61
CA ARG A 151 -4.34 -14.47 10.44
C ARG A 151 -3.38 -13.71 9.53
N VAL A 152 -3.95 -13.08 8.52
CA VAL A 152 -3.21 -12.37 7.47
C VAL A 152 -3.77 -10.95 7.33
N TYR A 153 -2.97 -10.05 6.80
CA TYR A 153 -3.46 -8.77 6.32
C TYR A 153 -4.23 -9.01 5.03
N GLN A 154 -5.55 -8.82 5.12
CA GLN A 154 -6.46 -8.96 3.99
C GLN A 154 -6.26 -7.79 3.03
N ASP A 155 -6.32 -8.08 1.73
CA ASP A 155 -6.39 -7.05 0.71
C ASP A 155 -7.86 -6.62 0.56
N PRO A 156 -8.20 -5.32 0.73
CA PRO A 156 -9.56 -4.84 0.56
C PRO A 156 -10.05 -4.93 -0.90
N ASN A 157 -9.13 -4.99 -1.85
CA ASN A 157 -9.43 -5.16 -3.27
C ASN A 157 -8.57 -6.31 -3.84
N PRO A 158 -8.85 -7.55 -3.42
CA PRO A 158 -8.02 -8.68 -3.78
C PRO A 158 -8.05 -8.84 -5.31
N PRO A 159 -6.92 -8.73 -6.02
CA PRO A 159 -6.89 -9.08 -7.43
C PRO A 159 -7.32 -10.53 -7.57
N ASP A 160 -8.17 -10.82 -8.57
CA ASP A 160 -8.56 -12.19 -8.86
C ASP A 160 -7.29 -12.97 -9.20
N ILE A 161 -7.01 -14.05 -8.46
CA ILE A 161 -5.81 -14.86 -8.65
C ILE A 161 -6.07 -15.67 -9.93
N PRO A 162 -5.43 -15.32 -11.07
CA PRO A 162 -5.79 -15.96 -12.32
C PRO A 162 -5.38 -17.42 -12.27
N ALA A 163 -6.35 -18.30 -12.49
CA ALA A 163 -6.06 -19.69 -12.76
C ALA A 163 -5.34 -19.77 -14.11
N VAL A 164 -4.17 -20.39 -14.13
CA VAL A 164 -3.40 -20.61 -15.34
C VAL A 164 -3.27 -22.11 -15.56
N GLU A 165 -3.57 -22.56 -16.78
CA GLU A 165 -3.36 -23.94 -17.19
C GLU A 165 -1.86 -24.17 -17.40
N LEU A 166 -1.18 -24.60 -16.33
CA LEU A 166 0.22 -25.02 -16.32
C LEU A 166 0.32 -26.41 -15.67
N GLY A 167 1.49 -27.03 -15.71
CA GLY A 167 1.72 -28.35 -15.11
C GLY A 167 1.45 -28.42 -13.60
N ASP A 168 1.33 -29.64 -13.07
CA ASP A 168 0.89 -29.94 -11.70
C ASP A 168 1.59 -29.12 -10.61
N ALA A 169 2.91 -28.90 -10.72
CA ALA A 169 3.66 -28.11 -9.73
C ALA A 169 3.21 -26.64 -9.64
N TYR A 170 2.77 -26.03 -10.75
CA TYR A 170 2.18 -24.69 -10.74
C TYR A 170 0.76 -24.70 -10.18
N PHE A 171 -0.01 -25.74 -10.49
CA PHE A 171 -1.36 -25.92 -9.96
C PHE A 171 -1.33 -26.07 -8.43
N ASP A 172 -0.42 -26.88 -7.89
CA ASP A 172 -0.25 -27.07 -6.45
C ASP A 172 0.13 -25.75 -5.75
N LEU A 173 1.03 -24.97 -6.36
CA LEU A 173 1.40 -23.64 -5.86
C LEU A 173 0.20 -22.68 -5.85
N HIS A 174 -0.57 -22.65 -6.94
CA HIS A 174 -1.78 -21.84 -7.03
C HIS A 174 -2.79 -22.20 -5.93
N GLN A 175 -3.01 -23.50 -5.70
CA GLN A 175 -3.91 -23.98 -4.64
C GLN A 175 -3.43 -23.58 -3.25
N ALA A 176 -2.12 -23.64 -2.99
CA ALA A 176 -1.56 -23.18 -1.73
C ALA A 176 -1.74 -21.67 -1.51
N CYS A 177 -1.47 -20.85 -2.53
CA CYS A 177 -1.69 -19.40 -2.48
C CYS A 177 -3.17 -19.06 -2.22
N ARG A 178 -4.07 -19.66 -3.00
CA ARG A 178 -5.52 -19.47 -2.84
C ARG A 178 -6.00 -19.96 -1.49
N GLY A 179 -5.53 -21.11 -1.03
CA GLY A 179 -5.89 -21.69 0.25
C GLY A 179 -5.44 -20.82 1.42
N LEU A 180 -4.29 -20.15 1.35
CA LEU A 180 -3.89 -19.18 2.38
C LEU A 180 -4.77 -17.93 2.34
N ALA A 181 -5.08 -17.41 1.15
CA ALA A 181 -5.96 -16.26 0.98
C ALA A 181 -7.40 -16.53 1.46
N THR A 182 -7.88 -17.77 1.40
CA THR A 182 -9.23 -18.16 1.85
C THR A 182 -9.25 -18.86 3.22
N GLY A 183 -8.09 -19.07 3.85
CA GLY A 183 -7.98 -19.72 5.15
C GLY A 183 -8.25 -21.22 5.13
N GLN A 184 -8.10 -21.86 3.96
CA GLN A 184 -8.25 -23.30 3.73
C GLN A 184 -6.91 -24.05 3.73
N ALA A 185 -5.79 -23.34 3.66
CA ALA A 185 -4.44 -23.91 3.72
C ALA A 185 -3.58 -23.23 4.79
N ASN A 186 -2.41 -23.82 5.06
CA ASN A 186 -1.43 -23.33 6.02
C ASN A 186 -0.08 -23.02 5.33
N LEU A 187 0.85 -22.40 6.05
CA LEU A 187 2.16 -22.01 5.51
C LEU A 187 2.96 -23.21 4.98
N ALA A 188 2.90 -24.37 5.67
CA ALA A 188 3.63 -25.56 5.24
C ALA A 188 3.20 -26.05 3.85
N ALA A 189 1.92 -25.88 3.49
CA ALA A 189 1.44 -26.18 2.14
C ALA A 189 2.07 -25.25 1.08
N LEU A 190 2.22 -23.96 1.40
CA LEU A 190 2.90 -23.02 0.51
C LEU A 190 4.40 -23.32 0.39
N GLU A 191 5.09 -23.54 1.51
CA GLU A 191 6.51 -23.87 1.53
C GLU A 191 6.80 -25.14 0.70
N GLY A 192 6.02 -26.20 0.91
CA GLY A 192 6.17 -27.43 0.14
C GLY A 192 5.89 -27.26 -1.35
N ALA A 193 4.91 -26.43 -1.72
CA ALA A 193 4.62 -26.15 -3.13
C ALA A 193 5.73 -25.31 -3.79
N ILE A 194 6.27 -24.32 -3.08
CA ILE A 194 7.44 -23.53 -3.52
C ILE A 194 8.64 -24.45 -3.76
N GLU A 195 8.96 -25.32 -2.81
CA GLU A 195 10.10 -26.26 -2.93
C GLU A 195 9.93 -27.22 -4.12
N THR A 196 8.71 -27.72 -4.32
CA THR A 196 8.37 -28.62 -5.42
C THR A 196 8.57 -27.94 -6.77
N LEU A 197 8.01 -26.73 -6.95
CA LEU A 197 8.17 -25.97 -8.18
C LEU A 197 9.63 -25.52 -8.40
N ALA A 198 10.30 -25.04 -7.36
CA ALA A 198 11.70 -24.65 -7.42
C ALA A 198 12.58 -25.81 -7.90
N SER A 199 12.35 -27.02 -7.38
CA SER A 199 13.07 -28.24 -7.77
C SER A 199 12.87 -28.57 -9.25
N ALA A 200 11.63 -28.50 -9.74
CA ALA A 200 11.32 -28.71 -11.16
C ALA A 200 12.01 -27.68 -12.07
N LEU A 201 11.93 -26.39 -11.71
CA LEU A 201 12.59 -25.31 -12.45
C LEU A 201 14.12 -25.43 -12.44
N TRP A 202 14.71 -25.93 -11.34
CA TRP A 202 16.15 -26.12 -11.24
C TRP A 202 16.66 -27.18 -12.23
N GLN A 203 15.89 -28.25 -12.44
CA GLN A 203 16.21 -29.27 -13.45
C GLN A 203 16.23 -28.67 -14.86
N ILE A 204 15.21 -27.86 -15.19
CA ILE A 204 15.12 -27.16 -16.49
C ILE A 204 16.28 -26.16 -16.64
N ASN A 205 16.60 -25.40 -15.60
CA ASN A 205 17.70 -24.43 -15.61
C ASN A 205 19.06 -25.08 -15.88
N ASN A 206 19.33 -26.25 -15.29
CA ASN A 206 20.56 -26.98 -15.57
C ASN A 206 20.69 -27.41 -17.03
N LEU A 207 19.58 -27.81 -17.67
CA LEU A 207 19.56 -28.15 -19.09
C LEU A 207 19.75 -26.89 -19.95
N ALA A 208 19.11 -25.79 -19.59
CA ALA A 208 19.23 -24.50 -20.28
C ALA A 208 20.67 -23.94 -20.25
N ARG A 209 21.37 -24.07 -19.10
CA ARG A 209 22.76 -23.60 -18.96
C ARG A 209 23.74 -24.31 -19.89
N ARG A 210 23.44 -25.55 -20.29
CA ARG A 210 24.25 -26.33 -21.23
C ARG A 210 24.03 -25.93 -22.70
N ASN A 211 23.02 -25.11 -22.99
CA ASN A 211 22.65 -24.68 -24.34
C ASN A 211 22.67 -23.14 -24.46
N PRO A 212 23.77 -22.54 -24.95
CA PRO A 212 23.96 -21.09 -24.94
C PRO A 212 22.94 -20.29 -25.79
N GLY A 213 22.23 -20.93 -26.73
CA GLY A 213 21.23 -20.30 -27.60
C GLY A 213 19.87 -19.99 -26.96
N GLN A 214 19.64 -20.37 -25.71
CA GLN A 214 18.32 -20.27 -25.06
C GLN A 214 18.23 -19.10 -24.06
N ALA A 215 18.52 -17.87 -24.52
CA ALA A 215 18.47 -16.68 -23.65
C ALA A 215 17.07 -16.43 -23.07
N GLY A 216 16.01 -16.57 -23.87
CA GLY A 216 14.62 -16.39 -23.42
C GLY A 216 14.20 -17.39 -22.34
N LEU A 217 14.64 -18.66 -22.46
CA LEU A 217 14.36 -19.68 -21.44
C LEU A 217 15.01 -19.34 -20.10
N ARG A 218 16.28 -18.89 -20.12
CA ARG A 218 16.99 -18.48 -18.90
C ARG A 218 16.36 -17.27 -18.24
N GLN A 219 15.85 -16.31 -19.02
CA GLN A 219 15.13 -15.16 -18.49
C GLN A 219 13.84 -15.58 -17.81
N ALA A 220 13.00 -16.39 -18.46
CA ALA A 220 11.74 -16.86 -17.87
C ALA A 220 11.97 -17.73 -16.62
N LEU A 221 13.06 -18.51 -16.56
CA LEU A 221 13.47 -19.22 -15.34
C LEU A 221 13.86 -18.25 -14.21
N ALA A 222 14.63 -17.20 -14.51
CA ALA A 222 15.02 -16.20 -13.51
C ALA A 222 13.79 -15.46 -12.95
N GLU A 223 12.85 -15.06 -13.82
CA GLU A 223 11.58 -14.45 -13.42
C GLU A 223 10.76 -15.41 -12.54
N SER A 224 10.74 -16.71 -12.85
CA SER A 224 10.05 -17.71 -12.02
C SER A 224 10.66 -17.81 -10.62
N PHE A 225 12.00 -17.83 -10.51
CA PHE A 225 12.67 -17.86 -9.20
C PHE A 225 12.43 -16.57 -8.41
N GLU A 226 12.45 -15.40 -9.06
CA GLU A 226 12.11 -14.13 -8.40
C GLU A 226 10.68 -14.16 -7.82
N GLY A 227 9.72 -14.68 -8.60
CA GLY A 227 8.35 -14.84 -8.11
C GLY A 227 8.23 -15.80 -6.92
N LEU A 228 8.99 -16.91 -6.93
CA LEU A 228 9.06 -17.84 -5.79
C LEU A 228 9.68 -17.19 -4.55
N ASP A 229 10.74 -16.39 -4.70
CA ASP A 229 11.35 -15.66 -3.59
C ASP A 229 10.37 -14.66 -2.97
N ARG A 230 9.57 -13.97 -3.79
CA ARG A 230 8.49 -13.08 -3.32
C ARG A 230 7.41 -13.85 -2.56
N LEU A 231 7.01 -15.02 -3.04
CA LEU A 231 6.09 -15.89 -2.31
C LEU A 231 6.68 -16.35 -0.97
N GLY A 232 7.99 -16.62 -0.92
CA GLY A 232 8.68 -16.93 0.33
C GLY A 232 8.66 -15.77 1.34
N GLN A 233 8.71 -14.52 0.87
CA GLN A 233 8.64 -13.32 1.73
C GLN A 233 7.30 -13.17 2.45
N PHE A 234 6.21 -13.74 1.93
CA PHE A 234 4.91 -13.76 2.59
C PHE A 234 4.99 -14.31 4.02
N THR A 235 5.87 -15.28 4.28
CA THR A 235 6.08 -15.85 5.63
C THR A 235 6.52 -14.83 6.67
N ASN A 236 7.04 -13.68 6.23
CA ASN A 236 7.45 -12.57 7.10
C ASN A 236 6.42 -11.45 7.14
N SER A 237 5.72 -11.18 6.03
CA SER A 237 4.80 -10.04 5.92
C SER A 237 3.36 -10.39 6.30
N PHE A 238 2.93 -11.63 6.06
CA PHE A 238 1.55 -12.10 6.16
C PHE A 238 0.54 -11.26 5.38
N ALA A 239 0.97 -10.57 4.32
CA ALA A 239 0.10 -9.75 3.48
C ALA A 239 -0.38 -10.54 2.25
N VAL A 240 -1.70 -10.63 2.06
CA VAL A 240 -2.29 -11.33 0.90
C VAL A 240 -1.84 -10.69 -0.43
N ALA A 241 -1.58 -9.39 -0.45
CA ALA A 241 -1.01 -8.70 -1.60
C ALA A 241 0.34 -9.28 -2.05
N ASP A 242 1.20 -9.69 -1.10
CA ASP A 242 2.51 -10.28 -1.42
C ASP A 242 2.36 -11.70 -2.02
N LEU A 243 1.37 -12.49 -1.55
CA LEU A 243 0.99 -13.76 -2.18
C LEU A 243 0.56 -13.56 -3.63
N ASN A 244 -0.32 -12.60 -3.86
CA ASN A 244 -0.89 -12.34 -5.19
C ASN A 244 0.19 -11.84 -6.16
N ALA A 245 1.03 -10.89 -5.71
CA ALA A 245 2.13 -10.36 -6.50
C ALA A 245 3.15 -11.46 -6.86
N GLY A 246 3.49 -12.32 -5.91
CA GLY A 246 4.37 -13.46 -6.14
C GLY A 246 3.80 -14.45 -7.16
N TRP A 247 2.53 -14.85 -7.02
CA TRP A 247 1.86 -15.75 -7.96
C TRP A 247 1.79 -15.17 -9.38
N LEU A 248 1.48 -13.88 -9.52
CA LEU A 248 1.40 -13.22 -10.82
C LEU A 248 2.73 -13.31 -11.58
N VAL A 249 3.85 -13.08 -10.89
CA VAL A 249 5.19 -13.18 -11.48
C VAL A 249 5.49 -14.64 -11.89
N VAL A 250 5.26 -15.60 -10.99
CA VAL A 250 5.54 -17.02 -11.25
C VAL A 250 4.71 -17.56 -12.42
N SER A 251 3.41 -17.25 -12.45
CA SER A 251 2.50 -17.76 -13.47
C SER A 251 2.77 -17.17 -14.86
N GLN A 252 3.04 -15.86 -14.95
CA GLN A 252 3.45 -15.21 -16.20
C GLN A 252 4.77 -15.79 -16.74
N ALA A 253 5.73 -16.04 -15.85
CA ALA A 253 6.99 -16.68 -16.21
C ALA A 253 6.78 -18.14 -16.66
N GLY A 254 5.91 -18.89 -15.99
CA GLY A 254 5.50 -20.24 -16.39
C GLY A 254 4.91 -20.32 -17.78
N LEU A 255 3.99 -19.40 -18.13
CA LEU A 255 3.43 -19.30 -19.49
C LEU A 255 4.50 -19.04 -20.55
N LYS A 256 5.48 -18.17 -20.24
CA LYS A 256 6.62 -17.94 -21.14
C LYS A 256 7.44 -19.23 -21.32
N LEU A 257 7.71 -19.99 -20.25
CA LEU A 257 8.45 -21.25 -20.32
C LEU A 257 7.74 -22.29 -21.20
N GLU A 258 6.43 -22.44 -21.04
CA GLU A 258 5.64 -23.37 -21.85
C GLU A 258 5.63 -22.97 -23.34
N SER A 259 5.43 -21.68 -23.63
CA SER A 259 5.44 -21.17 -25.02
C SER A 259 6.79 -21.42 -25.72
N LEU A 260 7.90 -21.24 -25.01
CA LEU A 260 9.25 -21.50 -25.53
C LEU A 260 9.52 -23.00 -25.71
N SER A 261 8.95 -23.84 -24.86
CA SER A 261 9.09 -25.30 -24.95
C SER A 261 8.34 -25.87 -26.16
N LEU A 262 7.14 -25.35 -26.45
CA LEU A 262 6.36 -25.71 -27.65
C LEU A 262 7.05 -25.30 -28.95
N GLN A 263 7.71 -24.12 -28.97
CA GLN A 263 8.46 -23.63 -30.14
C GLN A 263 9.73 -24.45 -30.43
N ALA A 264 10.34 -25.05 -29.40
CA ALA A 264 11.53 -25.88 -29.57
C ALA A 264 11.23 -27.33 -30.01
N GLY A 265 9.97 -27.77 -29.92
CA GLY A 265 9.51 -29.09 -30.35
C GLY A 265 8.99 -29.16 -31.79
N GLN A 266 8.95 -28.02 -32.50
CA GLN A 266 8.64 -27.90 -33.93
C GLN A 266 9.93 -27.75 -34.74
#